data_AF-A0A094AP73-F1
#
_entry.id   AF-A0A094AP73-F1
#
_cell.length_a   1.000
_cell.length_b   1.000
_cell.length_c   1.000
_cell.angle_alpha   90.00
_cell.angle_beta   90.00
_cell.angle_gamma   90.00
#
_symmetry.space_group_name_H-M   'P 1'
#
loop_
_entity.id
_entity.type
_entity.pdbx_description
1 polymer ?
#
loop_
_entity_poly.entity_id
_entity_poly.type
_entity_poly.pdbx_seq_one_letter_code
_entity_poly.pdbx_strand_id
1 'polypeptide(L)'
;MKEPTVGRDTDILKYWQSKQYQYPLIGSIAKDYLAIPATSADSERVFSVGGDIITKKRNRLSPSTLRYLLCLRNWGVLSQGDDEDSGDDADNES
;
A
#
# COMPACT_ATOMS: atom_id res chain seq x y z
N MET A 1 31.94 20.16 -16.40
CA MET A 1 31.91 19.26 -15.22
C MET A 1 30.99 18.09 -15.56
N LYS A 2 31.47 16.84 -15.50
CA LYS A 2 30.62 15.65 -15.68
C LYS A 2 30.02 15.31 -14.33
N GLU A 3 28.70 15.23 -14.24
CA GLU A 3 28.06 14.65 -13.06
C GLU A 3 28.37 13.15 -12.99
N PRO A 4 28.66 12.60 -11.79
CA PRO A 4 28.93 11.18 -11.62
C PRO A 4 27.67 10.38 -11.96
N THR A 5 27.86 9.28 -12.70
CA THR A 5 26.78 8.37 -13.08
C THR A 5 26.17 7.74 -11.83
N VAL A 6 24.87 7.91 -11.62
CA VAL A 6 24.12 7.28 -10.53
C VAL A 6 24.18 5.76 -10.69
N GLY A 7 24.61 5.05 -9.65
CA GLY A 7 24.68 3.59 -9.65
C GLY A 7 23.30 2.95 -9.62
N ARG A 8 23.17 1.72 -10.15
CA ARG A 8 21.87 1.00 -10.25
C ARG A 8 21.18 0.76 -8.91
N ASP A 9 21.95 0.67 -7.82
CA ASP A 9 21.43 0.45 -6.45
C ASP A 9 21.09 1.75 -5.71
N THR A 10 21.10 2.89 -6.39
CA THR A 10 20.80 4.17 -5.76
C THR A 10 19.28 4.37 -5.69
N ASP A 11 18.80 4.79 -4.52
CA ASP A 11 17.43 5.29 -4.37
C ASP A 11 17.25 6.58 -5.20
N ILE A 12 16.67 6.39 -6.38
CA ILE A 12 16.42 7.44 -7.38
C ILE A 12 15.51 8.55 -6.83
N LEU A 13 14.59 8.25 -5.92
CA LEU A 13 13.70 9.26 -5.32
C LEU A 13 14.50 10.15 -4.36
N LYS A 14 15.38 9.56 -3.54
CA LYS A 14 16.30 10.33 -2.67
C LYS A 14 17.30 11.15 -3.47
N TYR A 15 17.79 10.63 -4.60
CA TYR A 15 18.68 11.38 -5.49
C TYR A 15 17.99 12.66 -6.00
N TRP A 16 16.78 12.55 -6.56
CA TRP A 16 16.03 13.71 -7.06
C TRP A 16 15.57 14.64 -5.93
N GLN A 17 15.30 14.11 -4.73
CA GLN A 17 15.05 14.92 -3.55
C GLN A 17 16.25 15.82 -3.19
N SER A 18 17.47 15.28 -3.22
CA SER A 18 18.69 16.08 -2.95
C SER A 18 18.97 17.13 -4.04
N LYS A 19 18.55 16.86 -5.28
CA LYS A 19 18.74 17.72 -6.45
C LYS A 19 17.62 18.74 -6.67
N GLN A 20 16.55 18.70 -5.86
CA GLN A 20 15.41 19.62 -5.92
C GLN A 20 15.82 21.10 -5.88
N TYR A 21 16.83 21.46 -5.08
CA TYR A 21 17.27 22.86 -4.97
C TYR A 21 18.06 23.34 -6.19
N GLN A 22 18.76 22.45 -6.88
CA GLN A 22 19.48 22.76 -8.13
C GLN A 22 18.52 22.76 -9.33
N TYR A 23 17.53 21.87 -9.33
CA TYR A 23 16.58 21.69 -10.42
C TYR A 23 15.14 21.59 -9.89
N PRO A 24 14.51 22.71 -9.51
CA PRO A 24 13.18 22.70 -8.89
C PRO A 24 12.09 22.17 -9.84
N LEU A 25 12.15 22.54 -11.12
CA LEU A 25 11.19 22.09 -12.12
C LEU A 25 11.33 20.59 -12.43
N ILE A 26 12.56 20.15 -12.74
CA ILE A 26 12.84 18.77 -13.11
C ILE A 26 12.68 17.84 -11.90
N GLY A 27 13.08 18.29 -10.70
CA GLY A 27 12.89 17.55 -9.46
C GLY A 27 11.41 17.31 -9.14
N SER A 28 10.52 18.27 -9.44
CA SER A 28 9.08 18.07 -9.27
C SER A 28 8.56 16.99 -10.24
N ILE A 29 8.89 17.11 -11.52
CA ILE A 29 8.46 16.15 -12.55
C ILE A 29 9.02 14.76 -12.23
N ALA A 30 10.30 14.66 -11.86
CA ALA A 30 10.93 13.40 -11.53
C ALA A 30 10.24 12.72 -10.34
N LYS A 31 9.84 13.46 -9.30
CA LYS A 31 9.06 12.89 -8.20
C LYS A 31 7.72 12.35 -8.65
N ASP A 32 6.98 13.10 -9.46
CA ASP A 32 5.65 12.68 -9.92
C ASP A 32 5.71 11.42 -10.79
N TYR A 33 6.67 11.33 -11.71
CA TYR A 33 6.79 10.18 -12.62
C TYR A 33 7.44 8.96 -11.97
N LEU A 34 8.44 9.15 -11.10
CA LEU A 34 9.16 8.04 -10.48
C LEU A 34 8.43 7.45 -9.27
N ALA A 35 7.46 8.18 -8.70
CA ALA A 35 6.59 7.66 -7.64
C ALA A 35 5.50 6.72 -8.17
N ILE A 36 5.29 6.67 -9.49
CA ILE A 36 4.31 5.76 -10.08
C ILE A 36 4.87 4.33 -10.00
N PRO A 37 4.19 3.39 -9.31
CA PRO A 37 4.64 2.02 -9.26
C PRO A 37 4.62 1.44 -10.68
N ALA A 38 5.71 0.76 -11.05
CA ALA A 38 5.85 0.16 -12.38
C ALA A 38 4.90 -1.02 -12.63
N THR A 39 4.23 -1.53 -11.59
CA THR A 39 3.38 -2.73 -11.66
C THR A 39 2.08 -2.52 -10.88
N SER A 40 1.02 -3.25 -11.27
CA SER A 40 -0.26 -3.31 -10.54
C SER A 40 -0.17 -4.11 -9.23
N ALA A 41 0.98 -4.68 -8.88
CA ALA A 41 1.14 -5.59 -7.74
C ALA A 41 0.70 -4.95 -6.40
N ASP A 42 0.96 -3.66 -6.18
CA ASP A 42 0.52 -2.96 -4.98
C ASP A 42 -1.00 -2.82 -4.92
N SER A 43 -1.63 -2.50 -6.05
CA SER A 43 -3.09 -2.44 -6.14
C SER A 43 -3.73 -3.82 -5.95
N GLU A 44 -3.15 -4.87 -6.53
CA GLU A 44 -3.60 -6.27 -6.36
C GLU A 44 -3.44 -6.74 -4.91
N ARG A 45 -2.37 -6.34 -4.21
CA ARG A 45 -2.20 -6.62 -2.78
C ARG A 45 -3.29 -5.95 -1.95
N VAL A 46 -3.60 -4.69 -2.21
CA VAL A 46 -4.72 -3.98 -1.55
C VAL A 46 -6.05 -4.68 -1.83
N PHE A 47 -6.30 -5.12 -3.06
CA PHE A 47 -7.51 -5.85 -3.41
C PHE A 47 -7.59 -7.25 -2.79
N SER A 48 -6.48 -7.98 -2.70
CA SER A 48 -6.42 -9.29 -2.04
C SER A 48 -6.74 -9.17 -0.55
N VAL A 49 -6.09 -8.22 0.14
CA VAL A 49 -6.36 -7.92 1.55
C VAL A 49 -7.79 -7.41 1.75
N GLY A 50 -8.31 -6.60 0.81
CA GLY A 50 -9.70 -6.17 0.79
C GLY A 50 -10.67 -7.33 0.56
N GLY A 51 -10.33 -8.27 -0.31
CA GLY A 51 -11.08 -9.49 -0.61
C GLY A 51 -11.34 -10.35 0.62
N ASP A 52 -10.37 -10.45 1.52
CA ASP A 52 -10.54 -11.13 2.80
C ASP A 52 -11.52 -10.39 3.74
N ILE A 53 -11.50 -9.05 3.75
CA ILE A 53 -12.49 -8.25 4.50
C ILE A 53 -13.90 -8.46 3.91
N ILE A 54 -13.99 -8.49 2.58
CA ILE A 54 -15.23 -8.69 1.82
C ILE A 54 -15.80 -10.09 2.12
N THR A 55 -14.96 -11.13 2.11
CA THR A 55 -15.39 -12.53 2.22
C THR A 55 -15.61 -12.98 3.66
N LYS A 56 -14.73 -12.62 4.61
CA LYS A 56 -14.79 -13.15 5.98
C LYS A 56 -15.71 -12.35 6.92
N LYS A 57 -15.76 -11.01 6.81
CA LYS A 57 -16.44 -10.20 7.84
C LYS A 57 -17.86 -9.76 7.49
N ARG A 58 -18.24 -9.59 6.21
CA ARG A 58 -19.44 -8.77 5.88
C ARG A 58 -20.19 -9.14 4.59
N ASN A 59 -21.04 -10.15 4.65
CA ASN A 59 -22.01 -10.51 3.60
C ASN A 59 -23.18 -9.48 3.41
N ARG A 60 -23.10 -8.28 4.01
CA ARG A 60 -24.22 -7.33 4.09
C ARG A 60 -23.84 -5.83 4.08
N LEU A 61 -22.60 -5.48 3.69
CA LEU A 61 -22.22 -4.07 3.56
C LEU A 61 -22.35 -3.56 2.12
N SER A 62 -22.69 -2.29 1.99
CA SER A 62 -22.73 -1.63 0.70
C SER A 62 -21.32 -1.45 0.12
N PRO A 63 -21.15 -1.49 -1.22
CA PRO A 63 -19.87 -1.29 -1.88
C PRO A 63 -19.19 0.04 -1.52
N SER A 64 -19.98 1.08 -1.23
CA SER A 64 -19.47 2.39 -0.82
C SER A 64 -18.75 2.32 0.52
N THR A 65 -19.37 1.70 1.54
CA THR A 65 -18.75 1.55 2.86
C THR A 65 -17.51 0.67 2.81
N LEU A 66 -17.49 -0.37 1.97
CA LEU A 66 -16.30 -1.21 1.76
C LEU A 66 -15.12 -0.42 1.21
N ARG A 67 -15.36 0.47 0.23
CA ARG A 67 -14.31 1.33 -0.32
C ARG A 67 -13.71 2.25 0.75
N TYR A 68 -14.53 2.85 1.61
CA TYR A 68 -14.02 3.67 2.72
C TYR A 68 -13.17 2.84 3.69
N LEU A 69 -13.62 1.64 4.06
CA LEU A 69 -12.87 0.75 4.95
C LEU A 69 -11.53 0.34 4.34
N LEU A 70 -11.49 0.05 3.04
CA LEU A 70 -10.26 -0.30 2.33
C LEU A 70 -9.27 0.87 2.31
N CYS A 71 -9.74 2.10 2.04
CA CYS A 71 -8.90 3.30 2.09
C CYS A 71 -8.36 3.54 3.51
N LEU A 72 -9.22 3.47 4.53
CA LEU A 72 -8.82 3.67 5.93
C LEU A 72 -7.82 2.62 6.40
N ARG A 73 -7.95 1.37 5.94
CA ARG A 73 -6.96 0.32 6.20
C ARG A 73 -5.64 0.58 5.48
N ASN A 74 -5.69 0.93 4.20
CA ASN A 74 -4.49 1.23 3.42
C ASN A 74 -3.72 2.44 3.98
N TRP A 75 -4.42 3.42 4.53
CA TRP A 75 -3.81 4.56 5.21
C TRP A 75 -3.34 4.27 6.65
N GLY A 76 -3.53 3.05 7.15
CA GLY A 76 -3.12 2.65 8.50
C GLY A 76 -3.97 3.21 9.63
N VAL A 77 -5.15 3.77 9.33
CA VAL A 77 -6.09 4.30 10.34
C VAL A 77 -6.78 3.15 11.09
N LEU A 78 -7.02 2.04 10.39
CA LEU A 78 -7.55 0.81 10.98
C LEU A 78 -6.39 -0.16 11.20
N SER A 79 -5.91 -0.27 12.44
CA SER A 79 -5.08 -1.41 12.85
C SER A 79 -5.97 -2.65 12.87
N GLN A 80 -5.43 -3.76 12.40
CA GLN A 80 -6.07 -5.07 12.57
C GLN A 80 -6.26 -5.26 14.08
N GLY A 81 -7.50 -5.32 14.54
CA GLY A 81 -7.74 -6.03 15.79
C GLY A 81 -7.28 -7.44 15.50
N ASP A 82 -6.31 -7.91 16.28
CA ASP A 82 -5.98 -9.32 16.36
C ASP A 82 -7.31 -10.02 16.71
N ASP A 83 -7.98 -10.54 15.67
CA ASP A 83 -8.99 -11.56 15.88
C ASP A 83 -8.13 -12.75 16.34
N GLU A 84 -7.87 -12.81 17.65
CA GLU A 84 -7.42 -14.01 18.33
C GLU A 84 -8.26 -15.14 17.74
N ASP A 85 -7.56 -16.06 17.08
CA ASP A 85 -8.07 -17.38 16.78
C ASP A 85 -8.34 -18.02 18.14
N SER A 86 -9.49 -17.69 18.74
CA SER A 86 -10.10 -18.49 19.81
C SER A 86 -10.53 -19.78 19.11
N GLY A 87 -9.54 -20.65 18.90
CA GLY A 87 -9.77 -22.08 18.85
C GLY A 87 -10.27 -22.48 20.23
N ASP A 88 -11.57 -22.33 20.45
CA ASP A 88 -12.27 -22.99 21.55
C ASP A 88 -13.08 -24.13 20.94
N ASP A 89 -12.39 -25.25 20.88
CA ASP A 89 -12.78 -26.59 21.33
C ASP A 89 -14.25 -27.05 21.26
N ALA A 90 -14.33 -28.27 20.74
CA ALA A 90 -15.17 -29.37 21.19
C ALA A 90 -16.69 -29.27 20.99
N ASP A 91 -17.15 -29.90 19.91
CA ASP A 91 -18.37 -30.72 19.96
C ASP A 91 -17.99 -32.19 19.74
N ASN A 92 -17.87 -32.87 20.89
CA ASN A 92 -18.06 -34.29 21.07
C ASN A 92 -19.50 -34.70 20.70
N GLU A 93 -19.69 -36.01 20.49
CA GLU A 93 -20.96 -36.78 20.40
C GLU A 93 -21.50 -36.98 18.96
N SER A 94 -21.66 -38.19 18.41
CA SER A 94 -21.78 -39.56 18.97
C SER A 94 -21.09 -40.61 18.09
#